data_AF-A0A482RFE0-F1
#
_entry.id   AF-A0A482RFE0-F1
#
_cell.length_a   1.000
_cell.length_b   1.000
_cell.length_c   1.000
_cell.angle_alpha   90.00
_cell.angle_beta   90.00
_cell.angle_gamma   90.00
#
_symmetry.space_group_name_H-M   'P 1'
#
loop_
_entity.id
_entity.type
_entity.pdbx_description
1 polymer ?
#
loop_
_entity_poly.entity_id
_entity_poly.type
_entity_poly.pdbx_seq_one_letter_code
_entity_poly.pdbx_strand_id
1 'polypeptide(L)'
;MSVWCCAAPLPERVFKRVEMAAHAASHAATDRVGIRLPLWLAAAAGFSAGCAITLAAVMRMRSASARAADGVALRHDATDTLSPPSATSRGRGGGASSSADNTLASAHPGAAGSGVAGDTDELRAEQFSRNRQFLGDAGQAAIERAFVIVVGVGGVGSHAAHMLVRAGVRRIRVIDFDQVSLSSLNRHAVACRADVGTPKVTTLAKYFARIAPSCIVEPVQSIFEGARAAELLAGSPDFVLDCIDDIPTKAELLQFCHDHKLRVVSSLGAAGRADPTRVHI
;
A
#
# COMPACT_ATOMS: atom_id res chain seq x y z
N MET A 1 -5.38 21.21 -45.61
CA MET A 1 -5.72 19.89 -46.17
C MET A 1 -6.07 18.98 -45.01
N SER A 2 -7.32 18.51 -45.02
CA SER A 2 -7.97 17.54 -44.14
C SER A 2 -7.11 16.28 -43.94
N VAL A 3 -7.24 15.48 -42.88
CA VAL A 3 -8.38 14.57 -42.62
C VAL A 3 -8.54 14.28 -41.13
N TRP A 4 -9.82 14.12 -40.75
CA TRP A 4 -10.41 13.84 -39.46
C TRP A 4 -10.96 12.40 -39.46
N CYS A 5 -10.87 11.67 -38.33
CA CYS A 5 -11.75 10.55 -37.96
C CYS A 5 -11.36 10.08 -36.54
N CYS A 6 -12.20 9.64 -35.61
CA CYS A 6 -13.62 9.87 -35.29
C CYS A 6 -13.81 9.19 -33.92
N ALA A 7 -14.23 9.89 -32.87
CA ALA A 7 -14.84 9.26 -31.68
C ALA A 7 -15.87 10.23 -31.09
N ALA A 8 -17.10 9.74 -30.90
CA ALA A 8 -18.32 10.53 -30.71
C ALA A 8 -18.37 11.37 -29.41
N PRO A 9 -19.03 12.54 -29.39
CA PRO A 9 -19.20 13.36 -28.19
C PRO A 9 -20.46 12.99 -27.38
N LEU A 10 -20.34 13.00 -26.06
CA LEU A 10 -21.47 12.98 -25.12
C LEU A 10 -22.19 14.35 -25.09
N PRO A 11 -23.51 14.41 -24.82
CA PRO A 11 -24.33 15.61 -25.08
C PRO A 11 -24.10 16.79 -24.10
N GLU A 12 -23.86 17.98 -24.67
CA GLU A 12 -23.58 19.29 -24.01
C GLU A 12 -24.58 19.76 -22.94
N ARG A 13 -25.76 19.13 -22.82
CA ARG A 13 -26.83 19.63 -21.93
C ARG A 13 -26.62 19.29 -20.45
N VAL A 14 -25.75 18.34 -20.13
CA VAL A 14 -25.43 17.99 -18.74
C VAL A 14 -24.38 18.94 -18.15
N PHE A 15 -23.44 19.43 -18.96
CA PHE A 15 -22.33 20.27 -18.51
C PHE A 15 -22.82 21.65 -18.01
N LYS A 16 -23.73 22.30 -18.75
CA LYS A 16 -24.27 23.62 -18.39
C LYS A 16 -25.13 23.64 -17.12
N ARG A 17 -25.73 22.51 -16.70
CA ARG A 17 -26.55 22.45 -15.48
C ARG A 17 -25.73 22.33 -14.20
N VAL A 18 -24.54 21.72 -14.26
CA VAL A 18 -23.64 21.58 -13.11
C VAL A 18 -22.88 22.89 -12.85
N GLU A 19 -22.49 23.60 -13.91
CA GLU A 19 -21.74 24.86 -13.83
C GLU A 19 -22.58 26.01 -13.24
N MET A 20 -23.86 26.10 -13.64
CA MET A 20 -24.81 27.09 -13.09
C MET A 20 -25.16 26.85 -11.61
N ALA A 21 -25.21 25.59 -11.16
CA ALA A 21 -25.46 25.25 -9.76
C ALA A 21 -24.25 25.57 -8.86
N ALA A 22 -23.03 25.42 -9.38
CA ALA A 22 -21.80 25.76 -8.67
C ALA A 22 -21.59 27.27 -8.50
N HIS A 23 -21.97 28.08 -9.51
CA HIS A 23 -21.82 29.53 -9.45
C HIS A 23 -22.81 30.21 -8.49
N ALA A 24 -24.02 29.66 -8.33
CA ALA A 24 -25.03 30.16 -7.40
C ALA A 24 -24.69 29.87 -5.92
N ALA A 25 -23.99 28.77 -5.63
CA ALA A 25 -23.60 28.40 -4.28
C ALA A 25 -22.38 29.21 -3.75
N SER A 26 -21.53 29.72 -4.66
CA SER A 26 -20.32 30.47 -4.28
C SER A 26 -20.59 31.91 -3.82
N HIS A 27 -21.71 32.54 -4.23
CA HIS A 27 -22.03 33.91 -3.85
C HIS A 27 -22.80 34.04 -2.54
N ALA A 28 -23.40 32.95 -2.04
CA ALA A 28 -24.20 32.97 -0.81
C ALA A 28 -23.37 32.82 0.48
N ALA A 29 -22.10 32.41 0.40
CA ALA A 29 -21.29 32.04 1.57
C ALA A 29 -20.30 33.13 2.04
N THR A 30 -20.10 34.20 1.27
CA THR A 30 -19.08 35.22 1.55
C THR A 30 -19.51 36.41 2.41
N ASP A 31 -20.78 36.48 2.85
CA ASP A 31 -21.34 37.72 3.42
C ASP A 31 -21.73 37.69 4.91
N ARG A 32 -21.29 36.70 5.72
CA ARG A 32 -21.80 36.61 7.11
C ARG A 32 -20.84 36.54 8.29
N VAL A 33 -19.51 36.54 8.13
CA VAL A 33 -18.63 36.69 9.31
C VAL A 33 -17.40 37.54 8.97
N GLY A 34 -17.53 38.85 9.16
CA GLY A 34 -16.46 39.83 9.03
C GLY A 34 -15.49 39.80 10.21
N ILE A 35 -14.62 38.79 10.26
CA ILE A 35 -13.46 38.80 11.16
C ILE A 35 -12.22 38.35 10.36
N ARG A 36 -11.34 39.29 10.04
CA ARG A 36 -10.02 39.01 9.46
C ARG A 36 -9.09 38.54 10.57
N LEU A 37 -8.84 37.22 10.66
CA LEU A 37 -7.71 36.70 11.43
C LEU A 37 -6.45 36.64 10.54
N PRO A 38 -5.26 37.02 11.05
CA PRO A 38 -4.02 37.02 10.28
C PRO A 38 -3.56 35.60 9.87
N LEU A 39 -3.11 35.50 8.62
CA LEU A 39 -2.82 34.28 7.85
C LEU A 39 -1.69 33.36 8.40
N TRP A 40 -1.06 33.71 9.52
CA TRP A 40 0.13 33.01 10.04
C TRP A 40 -0.16 32.07 11.22
N LEU A 41 -1.39 32.06 11.77
CA LEU A 41 -1.80 31.08 12.78
C LEU A 41 -2.29 29.73 12.20
N ALA A 42 -2.51 29.61 10.89
CA ALA A 42 -2.93 28.37 10.26
C ALA A 42 -1.76 27.40 9.91
N ALA A 43 -0.52 27.75 10.25
CA ALA A 43 0.68 27.01 9.87
C ALA A 43 1.08 25.86 10.82
N ALA A 44 0.20 25.43 11.74
CA ALA A 44 0.52 24.38 12.72
C ALA A 44 -0.24 23.04 12.52
N ALA A 45 -1.05 22.88 11.47
CA ALA A 45 -1.83 21.66 11.24
C ALA A 45 -1.61 21.08 9.83
N GLY A 46 -0.36 20.85 9.45
CA GLY A 46 0.02 20.22 8.18
C GLY A 46 0.37 18.74 8.35
N PHE A 47 -0.59 17.87 8.63
CA PHE A 47 -0.36 16.42 8.72
C PHE A 47 -1.65 15.62 8.50
N SER A 48 -2.20 15.56 7.27
CA SER A 48 -3.51 14.91 7.11
C SER A 48 -3.80 14.09 5.84
N ALA A 49 -2.94 14.04 4.81
CA ALA A 49 -3.20 13.13 3.69
C ALA A 49 -2.65 11.71 3.92
N GLY A 50 -1.40 11.58 4.40
CA GLY A 50 -0.79 10.28 4.67
C GLY A 50 -1.40 9.53 5.87
N CYS A 51 -1.89 10.28 6.87
CA CYS A 51 -2.57 9.69 8.04
C CYS A 51 -3.90 9.04 7.69
N ALA A 52 -4.69 9.60 6.76
CA ALA A 52 -6.02 9.07 6.44
C ALA A 52 -5.96 7.68 5.78
N ILE A 53 -5.04 7.50 4.81
CA ILE A 53 -4.84 6.21 4.13
C ILE A 53 -4.27 5.16 5.10
N THR A 54 -3.31 5.56 5.94
CA THR A 54 -2.72 4.69 6.97
C THR A 54 -3.77 4.28 8.00
N LEU A 55 -4.60 5.23 8.46
CA LEU A 55 -5.65 4.99 9.45
C LEU A 55 -6.76 4.06 8.89
N ALA A 56 -7.18 4.25 7.64
CA ALA A 56 -8.18 3.38 7.02
C ALA A 56 -7.66 1.95 6.81
N ALA A 57 -6.39 1.78 6.44
CA ALA A 57 -5.75 0.46 6.37
C ALA A 57 -5.72 -0.21 7.76
N VAL A 58 -5.31 0.52 8.80
CA VAL A 58 -5.29 0.03 10.20
C VAL A 58 -6.69 -0.30 10.72
N MET A 59 -7.70 0.54 10.44
CA MET A 59 -9.09 0.27 10.83
C MET A 59 -9.66 -0.96 10.11
N ARG A 60 -9.34 -1.15 8.82
CA ARG A 60 -9.75 -2.35 8.08
C ARG A 60 -9.07 -3.62 8.61
N MET A 61 -7.81 -3.55 9.06
CA MET A 61 -7.13 -4.67 9.74
C MET A 61 -7.86 -5.09 11.03
N ARG A 62 -8.35 -4.14 11.83
CA ARG A 62 -9.15 -4.45 13.04
C ARG A 62 -10.43 -5.24 12.72
N SER A 63 -11.16 -4.83 11.67
CA SER A 63 -12.40 -5.52 11.27
C SER A 63 -12.18 -6.92 10.67
N ALA A 64 -10.99 -7.19 10.10
CA ALA A 64 -10.63 -8.51 9.63
C ALA A 64 -10.25 -9.44 10.79
N SER A 65 -9.55 -8.91 11.80
CA SER A 65 -9.19 -9.67 13.01
C SER A 65 -10.42 -10.01 13.88
N ALA A 66 -11.42 -9.14 13.94
CA ALA A 66 -12.67 -9.44 14.64
C ALA A 66 -13.47 -10.58 13.98
N ARG A 67 -13.59 -10.57 12.64
CA ARG A 67 -14.27 -11.64 11.88
C ARG A 67 -13.55 -12.99 11.94
N ALA A 68 -12.23 -12.99 12.09
CA ALA A 68 -11.45 -14.21 12.27
C ALA A 68 -11.66 -14.83 13.67
N ALA A 69 -11.87 -14.01 14.72
CA ALA A 69 -12.17 -14.49 16.06
C ALA A 69 -13.56 -15.14 16.16
N ASP A 70 -14.56 -14.56 15.49
CA ASP A 70 -15.94 -15.11 15.47
C ASP A 70 -16.02 -16.43 14.67
N GLY A 71 -15.21 -16.58 13.61
CA GLY A 71 -15.17 -17.80 12.80
C GLY A 71 -14.47 -19.00 13.46
N VAL A 72 -13.64 -18.76 14.48
CA VAL A 72 -12.99 -19.83 15.26
C VAL A 72 -13.91 -20.33 16.37
N ALA A 73 -14.72 -19.47 16.98
CA ALA A 73 -15.69 -19.85 18.01
C ALA A 73 -16.77 -20.82 17.47
N LEU A 74 -17.16 -20.69 16.20
CA LEU A 74 -18.17 -21.57 15.57
C LEU A 74 -17.64 -22.93 15.13
N ARG A 75 -16.31 -23.15 15.10
CA ARG A 75 -15.72 -24.40 14.62
C ARG A 75 -15.40 -25.42 15.72
N HIS A 76 -15.47 -25.01 16.99
CA HIS A 76 -15.21 -25.93 18.11
C HIS A 76 -16.42 -26.74 18.61
N ASP A 77 -17.62 -26.48 18.07
CA ASP A 77 -18.84 -27.19 18.49
C ASP A 77 -19.21 -28.39 17.61
N ALA A 78 -18.33 -28.81 16.69
CA ALA A 78 -18.60 -29.93 15.78
C ALA A 78 -17.42 -30.90 15.70
N THR A 79 -17.20 -31.66 16.78
CA THR A 79 -16.55 -32.97 16.70
C THR A 79 -17.49 -33.99 17.28
N ASP A 80 -17.96 -34.96 16.48
CA ASP A 80 -17.93 -36.35 16.95
C ASP A 80 -18.08 -37.42 15.87
N THR A 81 -17.23 -38.44 16.03
CA THR A 81 -17.35 -39.84 15.59
C THR A 81 -17.28 -40.22 14.10
N LEU A 82 -16.19 -40.87 13.69
CA LEU A 82 -16.15 -42.31 13.34
C LEU A 82 -14.78 -42.74 12.77
N SER A 83 -14.25 -43.83 13.33
CA SER A 83 -13.02 -44.55 12.94
C SER A 83 -13.24 -45.47 11.70
N PRO A 84 -12.17 -46.01 11.07
CA PRO A 84 -12.12 -46.35 9.64
C PRO A 84 -12.29 -47.86 9.35
N PRO A 85 -12.24 -48.27 8.06
CA PRO A 85 -11.76 -49.60 7.71
C PRO A 85 -10.58 -49.59 6.72
N SER A 86 -9.73 -50.59 6.94
CA SER A 86 -8.61 -51.07 6.14
C SER A 86 -9.02 -51.76 4.83
N ALA A 87 -8.22 -51.62 3.77
CA ALA A 87 -8.02 -52.69 2.79
C ALA A 87 -6.74 -52.49 1.95
N THR A 88 -5.93 -53.54 1.91
CA THR A 88 -4.75 -53.79 1.09
C THR A 88 -5.11 -54.14 -0.36
N SER A 89 -4.27 -53.76 -1.35
CA SER A 89 -3.77 -54.72 -2.36
C SER A 89 -2.63 -54.13 -3.20
N ARG A 90 -1.79 -55.05 -3.68
CA ARG A 90 -0.49 -54.89 -4.32
C ARG A 90 -0.63 -54.63 -5.84
N GLY A 91 0.33 -53.94 -6.43
CA GLY A 91 0.59 -53.95 -7.87
C GLY A 91 1.99 -53.42 -8.17
N ARG A 92 2.80 -54.20 -8.90
CA ARG A 92 4.26 -54.10 -9.01
C ARG A 92 4.65 -53.90 -10.49
N GLY A 93 5.73 -53.14 -10.73
CA GLY A 93 6.48 -53.08 -12.01
C GLY A 93 6.15 -51.84 -12.85
N GLY A 94 7.08 -51.14 -13.47
CA GLY A 94 8.52 -51.28 -13.68
C GLY A 94 8.89 -50.46 -14.93
N GLY A 95 10.16 -50.04 -15.07
CA GLY A 95 10.71 -49.56 -16.35
C GLY A 95 11.06 -48.07 -16.42
N ALA A 96 12.26 -47.82 -16.94
CA ALA A 96 13.04 -46.59 -16.87
C ALA A 96 12.92 -45.69 -18.12
N SER A 97 13.33 -44.41 -17.98
CA SER A 97 14.07 -43.54 -18.93
C SER A 97 13.85 -42.07 -18.52
N SER A 98 14.82 -41.41 -17.89
CA SER A 98 15.85 -40.55 -18.51
C SER A 98 15.30 -39.38 -19.34
N SER A 99 15.33 -38.16 -18.77
CA SER A 99 15.90 -36.98 -19.45
C SER A 99 15.82 -35.71 -18.59
N ALA A 100 16.99 -35.13 -18.37
CA ALA A 100 17.29 -33.70 -18.20
C ALA A 100 16.76 -32.99 -16.94
N ASP A 101 17.62 -33.02 -15.92
CA ASP A 101 17.76 -31.98 -14.90
C ASP A 101 17.85 -30.59 -15.52
N ASN A 102 16.97 -29.68 -15.08
CA ASN A 102 17.30 -28.26 -15.03
C ASN A 102 16.63 -27.62 -13.81
N THR A 103 17.16 -27.96 -12.64
CA THR A 103 16.89 -27.30 -11.37
C THR A 103 17.53 -25.93 -11.37
N LEU A 104 16.78 -24.90 -11.78
CA LEU A 104 17.07 -23.53 -11.33
C LEU A 104 16.62 -23.42 -9.86
N ALA A 105 17.53 -23.86 -8.98
CA ALA A 105 17.54 -23.41 -7.61
C ALA A 105 17.93 -21.92 -7.60
N SER A 106 16.97 -21.04 -7.34
CA SER A 106 17.26 -19.66 -6.94
C SER A 106 16.69 -19.42 -5.54
N ALA A 107 17.52 -19.78 -4.57
CA ALA A 107 17.60 -19.32 -3.19
C ALA A 107 16.37 -18.62 -2.59
N HIS A 108 15.67 -19.33 -1.70
CA HIS A 108 15.04 -18.68 -0.55
C HIS A 108 16.14 -18.17 0.38
N PRO A 109 16.25 -16.87 0.70
CA PRO A 109 16.94 -16.48 1.92
C PRO A 109 15.98 -16.78 3.07
N GLY A 110 16.17 -17.97 3.65
CA GLY A 110 15.63 -18.29 4.96
C GLY A 110 16.11 -17.27 5.99
N ALA A 111 15.21 -16.97 6.92
CA ALA A 111 15.42 -16.15 8.09
C ALA A 111 16.71 -16.52 8.84
N ALA A 112 17.61 -15.57 8.98
CA ALA A 112 18.57 -15.50 10.09
C ALA A 112 18.89 -14.02 10.30
N GLY A 113 18.47 -13.48 11.45
CA GLY A 113 18.61 -12.07 11.76
C GLY A 113 20.07 -11.63 11.77
N SER A 114 20.42 -10.75 10.82
CA SER A 114 21.49 -9.80 11.05
C SER A 114 20.94 -8.78 12.04
N GLY A 115 21.05 -9.05 13.33
CA GLY A 115 20.75 -8.07 14.37
C GLY A 115 21.61 -6.84 14.11
N VAL A 116 21.01 -5.80 13.54
CA VAL A 116 21.66 -4.49 13.45
C VAL A 116 21.94 -4.08 14.89
N ALA A 117 23.19 -3.77 15.22
CA ALA A 117 23.57 -3.34 16.56
C ALA A 117 22.65 -2.18 16.98
N GLY A 118 21.77 -2.43 17.97
CA GLY A 118 20.78 -1.46 18.43
C GLY A 118 19.30 -1.72 18.04
N ASP A 119 18.95 -2.85 17.43
CA ASP A 119 17.55 -3.23 17.17
C ASP A 119 17.08 -4.35 18.10
N THR A 120 16.98 -4.05 19.40
CA THR A 120 16.47 -5.00 20.40
C THR A 120 14.95 -4.96 20.47
N ASP A 121 14.34 -6.07 20.89
CA ASP A 121 12.90 -6.13 21.12
C ASP A 121 12.42 -5.09 22.15
N GLU A 122 13.25 -4.73 23.12
CA GLU A 122 12.99 -3.68 24.10
C GLU A 122 12.93 -2.29 23.45
N LEU A 123 13.92 -1.93 22.63
CA LEU A 123 13.94 -0.64 21.93
C LEU A 123 12.76 -0.51 20.97
N ARG A 124 12.40 -1.61 20.30
CA ARG A 124 11.24 -1.67 19.42
C ARG A 124 9.91 -1.55 20.19
N ALA A 125 9.80 -2.21 21.33
CA ALA A 125 8.65 -2.09 22.22
C ALA A 125 8.46 -0.64 22.70
N GLU A 126 9.56 0.03 23.05
CA GLU A 126 9.53 1.44 23.43
C GLU A 126 9.18 2.36 22.24
N GLN A 127 9.78 2.13 21.06
CA GLN A 127 9.50 2.88 19.83
C GLN A 127 8.00 2.91 19.47
N PHE A 128 7.29 1.79 19.70
CA PHE A 128 5.87 1.66 19.39
C PHE A 128 4.94 1.76 20.61
N SER A 129 5.45 2.18 21.78
CA SER A 129 4.68 2.25 23.03
C SER A 129 3.41 3.10 22.90
N ARG A 130 3.48 4.23 22.20
CA ARG A 130 2.34 5.13 21.95
C ARG A 130 1.32 4.55 20.97
N ASN A 131 1.77 3.77 19.98
CA ASN A 131 0.87 3.07 19.08
C ASN A 131 0.11 1.96 19.83
N ARG A 132 0.78 1.22 20.73
CA ARG A 132 0.14 0.21 21.58
C ARG A 132 -0.89 0.81 22.53
N GLN A 133 -0.60 1.96 23.13
CA GLN A 133 -1.58 2.68 23.98
C GLN A 133 -2.86 3.04 23.21
N PHE A 134 -2.74 3.42 21.94
CA PHE A 134 -3.89 3.82 21.11
C PHE A 134 -4.63 2.62 20.47
N LEU A 135 -3.88 1.66 19.93
CA LEU A 135 -4.42 0.54 19.14
C LEU A 135 -4.68 -0.73 19.97
N GLY A 136 -4.10 -0.80 21.17
CA GLY A 136 -3.97 -2.02 21.96
C GLY A 136 -2.85 -2.94 21.42
N ASP A 137 -2.42 -3.89 22.24
CA ASP A 137 -1.35 -4.83 21.87
C ASP A 137 -1.71 -5.69 20.67
N ALA A 138 -2.97 -6.15 20.60
CA ALA A 138 -3.47 -6.92 19.45
C ALA A 138 -3.43 -6.10 18.15
N GLY A 139 -3.76 -4.80 18.23
CA GLY A 139 -3.73 -3.89 17.09
C GLY A 139 -2.32 -3.64 16.58
N GLN A 140 -1.38 -3.37 17.49
CA GLN A 140 0.03 -3.21 17.12
C GLN A 140 0.61 -4.51 16.54
N ALA A 141 0.31 -5.66 17.15
CA ALA A 141 0.79 -6.95 16.67
C ALA A 141 0.21 -7.33 15.29
N ALA A 142 -0.99 -6.83 14.94
CA ALA A 142 -1.53 -6.96 13.59
C ALA A 142 -0.75 -6.12 12.56
N ILE A 143 -0.41 -4.87 12.91
CA ILE A 143 0.43 -4.00 12.06
C ILE A 143 1.82 -4.62 11.86
N GLU A 144 2.45 -5.09 12.93
CA GLU A 144 3.78 -5.70 12.87
C GLU A 144 3.82 -6.97 12.00
N ARG A 145 2.71 -7.70 11.89
CA ARG A 145 2.63 -8.90 11.03
C ARG A 145 2.25 -8.59 9.59
N ALA A 146 1.77 -7.38 9.30
CA ALA A 146 1.26 -7.05 7.98
C ALA A 146 2.36 -7.06 6.92
N PHE A 147 2.03 -7.62 5.75
CA PHE A 147 2.81 -7.45 4.53
C PHE A 147 2.09 -6.50 3.58
N VAL A 148 2.72 -5.37 3.26
CA VAL A 148 2.12 -4.35 2.38
C VAL A 148 2.95 -4.15 1.12
N ILE A 149 2.29 -4.04 -0.03
CA ILE A 149 2.93 -3.68 -1.30
C ILE A 149 2.47 -2.27 -1.69
N VAL A 150 3.42 -1.38 -1.98
CA VAL A 150 3.14 -0.02 -2.46
C VAL A 150 3.63 0.08 -3.91
N VAL A 151 2.71 0.35 -4.83
CA VAL A 151 2.99 0.50 -6.27
C VAL A 151 2.97 1.99 -6.63
N GLY A 152 4.10 2.49 -7.11
CA GLY A 152 4.39 3.92 -7.25
C GLY A 152 4.86 4.52 -5.92
N VAL A 153 6.09 5.03 -5.86
CA VAL A 153 6.66 5.72 -4.70
C VAL A 153 7.04 7.16 -5.00
N GLY A 154 6.18 7.85 -5.76
CA GLY A 154 6.21 9.30 -5.95
C GLY A 154 5.72 10.08 -4.73
N GLY A 155 4.94 11.13 -4.95
CA GLY A 155 4.44 11.99 -3.86
C GLY A 155 3.56 11.23 -2.85
N VAL A 156 2.56 10.49 -3.31
CA VAL A 156 1.64 9.78 -2.39
C VAL A 156 2.30 8.54 -1.79
N GLY A 157 2.86 7.67 -2.64
CA GLY A 157 3.37 6.38 -2.20
C GLY A 157 4.58 6.46 -1.28
N SER A 158 5.48 7.43 -1.46
CA SER A 158 6.61 7.61 -0.54
C SER A 158 6.14 7.99 0.87
N HIS A 159 5.13 8.85 1.00
CA HIS A 159 4.52 9.20 2.28
C HIS A 159 3.76 8.02 2.89
N ALA A 160 3.01 7.26 2.09
CA ALA A 160 2.30 6.08 2.58
C ALA A 160 3.27 5.01 3.10
N ALA A 161 4.30 4.65 2.32
CA ALA A 161 5.33 3.70 2.73
C ALA A 161 6.04 4.16 4.01
N HIS A 162 6.40 5.45 4.09
CA HIS A 162 7.06 6.02 5.27
C HIS A 162 6.21 5.93 6.53
N MET A 163 4.93 6.24 6.44
CA MET A 163 4.01 6.15 7.59
C MET A 163 3.74 4.70 7.99
N LEU A 164 3.63 3.77 7.04
CA LEU A 164 3.49 2.33 7.34
C LEU A 164 4.68 1.78 8.11
N VAL A 165 5.90 2.10 7.67
CA VAL A 165 7.13 1.68 8.35
C VAL A 165 7.20 2.30 9.76
N ARG A 166 6.85 3.58 9.91
CA ARG A 166 6.78 4.24 11.22
C ARG A 166 5.66 3.71 12.13
N ALA A 167 4.60 3.14 11.57
CA ALA A 167 3.54 2.48 12.34
C ALA A 167 3.97 1.10 12.85
N GLY A 168 5.02 0.51 12.26
CA GLY A 168 5.60 -0.78 12.66
C GLY A 168 5.39 -1.91 11.68
N VAL A 169 4.95 -1.65 10.44
CA VAL A 169 4.85 -2.68 9.39
C VAL A 169 6.23 -3.31 9.17
N ARG A 170 6.35 -4.63 9.39
CA ARG A 170 7.65 -5.32 9.32
C ARG A 170 8.03 -5.82 7.95
N ARG A 171 7.09 -5.92 7.01
CA ARG A 171 7.40 -6.31 5.63
C ARG A 171 6.72 -5.36 4.66
N ILE A 172 7.50 -4.70 3.83
CA ILE A 172 7.00 -3.80 2.81
C ILE A 172 7.73 -4.02 1.49
N ARG A 173 6.98 -4.13 0.40
CA ARG A 173 7.54 -4.08 -0.96
C ARG A 173 7.19 -2.74 -1.58
N VAL A 174 8.18 -2.09 -2.17
CA VAL A 174 8.00 -0.81 -2.88
C VAL A 174 8.38 -1.00 -4.33
N ILE A 175 7.47 -0.64 -5.25
CA ILE A 175 7.63 -0.87 -6.68
C ILE A 175 7.54 0.46 -7.41
N ASP A 176 8.63 0.88 -8.05
CA ASP A 176 8.70 2.09 -8.88
C ASP A 176 9.94 2.01 -9.77
N PHE A 177 9.85 2.45 -11.02
CA PHE A 177 10.96 2.47 -11.96
C PHE A 177 11.76 3.78 -11.93
N ASP A 178 11.16 4.85 -11.42
CA ASP A 178 11.71 6.20 -11.47
C ASP A 178 12.91 6.38 -10.55
N GLN A 179 13.73 7.37 -10.93
CA GLN A 179 14.75 7.95 -10.09
C GLN A 179 14.24 9.22 -9.40
N VAL A 180 14.90 9.60 -8.32
CA VAL A 180 14.68 10.89 -7.66
C VAL A 180 15.12 12.01 -8.61
N SER A 181 14.22 12.92 -8.92
CA SER A 181 14.51 14.14 -9.67
C SER A 181 14.47 15.37 -8.77
N LEU A 182 15.09 16.48 -9.17
CA LEU A 182 15.01 17.76 -8.44
C LEU A 182 13.56 18.21 -8.25
N SER A 183 12.71 18.05 -9.27
CA SER A 183 11.30 18.44 -9.23
C SER A 183 10.44 17.49 -8.39
N SER A 184 10.94 16.31 -8.02
CA SER A 184 10.24 15.39 -7.12
C SER A 184 10.43 15.75 -5.63
N LEU A 185 11.49 16.48 -5.29
CA LEU A 185 11.87 16.79 -3.89
C LEU A 185 10.85 17.66 -3.16
N ASN A 186 9.97 18.37 -3.86
CA ASN A 186 8.93 19.17 -3.23
C ASN A 186 7.82 18.34 -2.56
N ARG A 187 7.73 17.04 -2.87
CA ARG A 187 6.63 16.17 -2.44
C ARG A 187 7.03 14.74 -2.10
N HIS A 188 8.26 14.31 -2.41
CA HIS A 188 8.75 13.00 -2.03
C HIS A 188 9.11 12.99 -0.54
N ALA A 189 8.62 12.00 0.21
CA ALA A 189 8.62 12.03 1.67
C ALA A 189 10.00 12.07 2.33
N VAL A 190 10.99 11.36 1.76
CA VAL A 190 12.29 11.12 2.42
C VAL A 190 13.51 11.50 1.60
N ALA A 191 13.33 11.84 0.32
CA ALA A 191 14.46 12.06 -0.59
C ALA A 191 15.02 13.47 -0.38
N CYS A 192 16.34 13.61 -0.48
CA CYS A 192 17.01 14.90 -0.39
C CYS A 192 17.84 15.20 -1.66
N ARG A 193 18.48 16.37 -1.72
CA ARG A 193 19.31 16.77 -2.87
C ARG A 193 20.43 15.78 -3.19
N ALA A 194 20.96 15.10 -2.18
CA ALA A 194 22.01 14.10 -2.36
C ALA A 194 21.51 12.80 -3.01
N ASP A 195 20.19 12.55 -3.03
CA ASP A 195 19.60 11.33 -3.59
C ASP A 195 19.20 11.50 -5.07
N VAL A 196 19.34 12.70 -5.65
CA VAL A 196 18.98 12.96 -7.05
C VAL A 196 19.76 12.03 -8.00
N GLY A 197 19.05 11.37 -8.91
CA GLY A 197 19.60 10.33 -9.80
C GLY A 197 19.64 8.92 -9.20
N THR A 198 19.25 8.75 -7.93
CA THR A 198 19.14 7.43 -7.29
C THR A 198 17.71 6.88 -7.50
N PRO A 199 17.52 5.56 -7.73
CA PRO A 199 16.17 4.98 -7.80
C PRO A 199 15.36 5.28 -6.54
N LYS A 200 14.11 5.73 -6.69
CA LYS A 200 13.25 6.12 -5.55
C LYS A 200 13.08 4.99 -4.53
N VAL A 201 12.90 3.76 -5.02
CA VAL A 201 12.79 2.54 -4.18
C VAL A 201 14.04 2.31 -3.34
N THR A 202 15.22 2.58 -3.90
CA THR A 202 16.51 2.43 -3.19
C THR A 202 16.67 3.52 -2.13
N THR A 203 16.30 4.76 -2.45
CA THR A 203 16.31 5.88 -1.50
C THR A 203 15.40 5.60 -0.29
N LEU A 204 14.20 5.05 -0.53
CA LEU A 204 13.30 4.63 0.55
C LEU A 204 13.89 3.50 1.39
N ALA A 205 14.42 2.44 0.76
CA ALA A 205 15.02 1.32 1.48
C ALA A 205 16.19 1.77 2.37
N LYS A 206 17.09 2.62 1.84
CA LYS A 206 18.20 3.22 2.59
C LYS A 206 17.70 4.06 3.79
N TYR A 207 16.63 4.82 3.60
CA TYR A 207 16.04 5.61 4.68
C TYR A 207 15.37 4.71 5.74
N PHE A 208 14.61 3.69 5.32
CA PHE A 208 13.90 2.77 6.21
C PHE A 208 14.83 1.94 7.08
N ALA A 209 15.96 1.47 6.55
CA ALA A 209 16.99 0.77 7.31
C ALA A 209 17.51 1.59 8.51
N ARG A 210 17.42 2.92 8.47
CA ARG A 210 17.82 3.81 9.57
C ARG A 210 16.74 4.03 10.63
N ILE A 211 15.46 3.91 10.27
CA ILE A 211 14.34 4.24 11.18
C ILE A 211 13.64 3.00 11.75
N ALA A 212 13.72 1.87 11.05
CA ALA A 212 13.12 0.60 11.43
C ALA A 212 13.99 -0.53 10.87
N PRO A 213 15.18 -0.78 11.45
CA PRO A 213 16.12 -1.81 10.98
C PRO A 213 15.52 -3.23 10.92
N SER A 214 14.49 -3.52 11.72
CA SER A 214 13.74 -4.79 11.71
C SER A 214 12.72 -4.90 10.57
N CYS A 215 12.50 -3.82 9.81
CA CYS A 215 11.61 -3.83 8.66
C CYS A 215 12.32 -4.46 7.44
N ILE A 216 11.73 -5.53 6.93
CA ILE A 216 12.11 -6.16 5.67
C ILE A 216 11.54 -5.30 4.55
N VAL A 217 12.42 -4.55 3.89
CA VAL A 217 12.08 -3.72 2.73
C VAL A 217 12.51 -4.45 1.46
N GLU A 218 11.56 -4.67 0.55
CA GLU A 218 11.79 -5.26 -0.77
C GLU A 218 11.70 -4.15 -1.84
N PRO A 219 12.82 -3.48 -2.19
CA PRO A 219 12.82 -2.49 -3.25
C PRO A 219 12.82 -3.16 -4.63
N VAL A 220 11.79 -2.92 -5.42
CA VAL A 220 11.66 -3.44 -6.78
C VAL A 220 11.70 -2.29 -7.75
N GLN A 221 12.85 -2.12 -8.42
CA GLN A 221 13.01 -1.11 -9.46
C GLN A 221 12.45 -1.64 -10.78
N SER A 222 11.13 -1.53 -10.96
CA SER A 222 10.43 -2.00 -12.16
C SER A 222 9.21 -1.13 -12.43
N ILE A 223 8.86 -1.02 -13.71
CA ILE A 223 7.53 -0.55 -14.09
C ILE A 223 6.53 -1.64 -13.74
N PHE A 224 5.33 -1.23 -13.31
CA PHE A 224 4.23 -2.16 -13.14
C PHE A 224 3.57 -2.40 -14.50
N GLU A 225 3.39 -3.66 -14.86
CA GLU A 225 2.74 -4.08 -16.09
C GLU A 225 1.81 -5.24 -15.73
N GLY A 226 0.59 -5.26 -16.28
CA GLY A 226 -0.38 -6.32 -16.00
C GLY A 226 0.16 -7.73 -16.23
N ALA A 227 1.01 -7.91 -17.25
CA ALA A 227 1.67 -9.19 -17.57
C ALA A 227 2.59 -9.69 -16.43
N ARG A 228 3.13 -8.78 -15.62
CA ARG A 228 4.03 -9.10 -14.50
C ARG A 228 3.34 -8.95 -13.14
N ALA A 229 2.05 -8.64 -13.09
CA ALA A 229 1.34 -8.39 -11.85
C ALA A 229 1.39 -9.58 -10.88
N ALA A 230 1.32 -10.83 -11.38
CA ALA A 230 1.43 -12.03 -10.56
C ALA A 230 2.80 -12.16 -9.86
N GLU A 231 3.88 -11.78 -10.56
CA GLU A 231 5.24 -11.75 -10.01
C GLU A 231 5.38 -10.59 -9.01
N LEU A 232 5.02 -9.37 -9.43
CA LEU A 232 5.21 -8.14 -8.67
C LEU A 232 4.38 -8.11 -7.37
N LEU A 233 3.20 -8.74 -7.38
CA LEU A 233 2.28 -8.81 -6.23
C LEU A 233 2.33 -10.15 -5.49
N ALA A 234 3.31 -11.01 -5.80
CA ALA A 234 3.47 -12.31 -5.17
C ALA A 234 3.72 -12.22 -3.64
N GLY A 235 3.45 -13.32 -2.94
CA GLY A 235 3.74 -13.44 -1.50
C GLY A 235 2.56 -13.11 -0.58
N SER A 236 1.33 -13.12 -1.11
CA SER A 236 0.07 -12.96 -0.37
C SER A 236 0.04 -11.70 0.50
N PRO A 237 0.13 -10.50 -0.12
CA PRO A 237 0.11 -9.25 0.64
C PRO A 237 -1.21 -9.07 1.38
N ASP A 238 -1.12 -8.51 2.57
CA ASP A 238 -2.28 -8.08 3.32
C ASP A 238 -2.98 -6.94 2.58
N PHE A 239 -2.22 -5.98 2.09
CA PHE A 239 -2.75 -4.84 1.33
C PHE A 239 -1.84 -4.48 0.17
N VAL A 240 -2.47 -4.07 -0.92
CA VAL A 240 -1.84 -3.37 -2.04
C VAL A 240 -2.25 -1.90 -1.97
N LEU A 241 -1.30 -1.00 -2.04
CA LEU A 241 -1.53 0.44 -2.15
C LEU A 241 -1.18 0.87 -3.56
N ASP A 242 -2.20 1.32 -4.28
CA ASP A 242 -2.06 1.91 -5.61
C ASP A 242 -1.81 3.41 -5.49
N CYS A 243 -0.58 3.80 -5.81
CA CYS A 243 -0.09 5.17 -5.83
C CYS A 243 0.46 5.56 -7.22
N ILE A 244 0.02 4.85 -8.26
CA ILE A 244 0.38 5.11 -9.65
C ILE A 244 -0.34 6.38 -10.14
N ASP A 245 0.33 7.21 -10.92
CA ASP A 245 -0.22 8.41 -11.55
C ASP A 245 -0.62 8.22 -13.02
N ASP A 246 -0.15 7.16 -13.67
CA ASP A 246 -0.59 6.72 -14.99
C ASP A 246 -1.92 5.93 -14.94
N ILE A 247 -2.91 6.35 -15.74
CA ILE A 247 -4.27 5.79 -15.70
C ILE A 247 -4.35 4.36 -16.26
N PRO A 248 -3.78 4.03 -17.44
CA PRO A 248 -3.74 2.65 -17.93
C PRO A 248 -3.10 1.68 -16.94
N THR A 249 -1.91 2.00 -16.43
CA THR A 249 -1.19 1.13 -15.48
C THR A 249 -1.97 0.94 -14.18
N LYS A 250 -2.64 1.99 -13.70
CA LYS A 250 -3.55 1.92 -12.56
C LYS A 250 -4.71 0.97 -12.83
N ALA A 251 -5.36 1.08 -13.98
CA ALA A 251 -6.48 0.21 -14.34
C ALA A 251 -6.07 -1.27 -14.36
N GLU A 252 -4.90 -1.59 -14.93
CA GLU A 252 -4.34 -2.95 -14.92
C GLU A 252 -4.11 -3.48 -13.50
N LEU A 253 -3.52 -2.65 -12.62
CA LEU A 253 -3.30 -3.02 -11.21
C LEU A 253 -4.62 -3.32 -10.49
N LEU A 254 -5.62 -2.44 -10.64
CA LEU A 254 -6.91 -2.60 -9.98
C LEU A 254 -7.69 -3.81 -10.52
N GLN A 255 -7.64 -4.03 -11.83
CA GLN A 255 -8.23 -5.21 -12.46
C GLN A 255 -7.60 -6.49 -11.90
N PHE A 256 -6.26 -6.57 -11.87
CA PHE A 256 -5.57 -7.73 -11.32
C PHE A 256 -5.93 -7.98 -9.85
N CYS A 257 -5.96 -6.92 -9.02
CA CYS A 257 -6.34 -7.03 -7.62
C CYS A 257 -7.79 -7.51 -7.44
N HIS A 258 -8.71 -7.04 -8.28
CA HIS A 258 -10.11 -7.45 -8.27
C HIS A 258 -10.28 -8.93 -8.60
N ASP A 259 -9.59 -9.39 -9.65
CA ASP A 259 -9.67 -10.77 -10.14
C ASP A 259 -9.09 -11.76 -9.12
N HIS A 260 -7.99 -11.39 -8.46
CA HIS A 260 -7.29 -12.23 -7.49
C HIS A 260 -7.72 -12.00 -6.03
N LYS A 261 -8.76 -11.18 -5.81
CA LYS A 261 -9.30 -10.85 -4.47
C LYS A 261 -8.25 -10.28 -3.51
N LEU A 262 -7.29 -9.53 -4.05
CA LEU A 262 -6.32 -8.79 -3.25
C LEU A 262 -6.98 -7.53 -2.68
N ARG A 263 -6.76 -7.27 -1.39
CA ARG A 263 -7.24 -6.04 -0.76
C ARG A 263 -6.42 -4.87 -1.29
N VAL A 264 -7.06 -3.95 -1.99
CA VAL A 264 -6.41 -2.78 -2.57
C VAL A 264 -6.99 -1.47 -2.02
N VAL A 265 -6.14 -0.49 -1.82
CA VAL A 265 -6.50 0.92 -1.58
C VAL A 265 -5.88 1.75 -2.69
N SER A 266 -6.70 2.47 -3.44
CA SER A 266 -6.26 3.31 -4.55
C SER A 266 -6.27 4.78 -4.17
N SER A 267 -5.21 5.49 -4.54
CA SER A 267 -5.17 6.94 -4.52
C SER A 267 -5.42 7.51 -5.91
N LEU A 268 -6.14 8.64 -5.95
CA LEU A 268 -6.32 9.47 -7.13
C LEU A 268 -5.30 10.61 -7.14
N GLY A 269 -5.32 11.43 -8.20
CA GLY A 269 -4.41 12.55 -8.37
C GLY A 269 -4.46 13.56 -7.21
N ALA A 270 -3.32 13.71 -6.53
CA ALA A 270 -3.12 14.74 -5.49
C ALA A 270 -2.51 16.05 -6.04
N ALA A 271 -2.09 16.06 -7.30
CA ALA A 271 -1.49 17.24 -7.94
C ALA A 271 -2.49 18.40 -8.05
N GLY A 272 -2.00 19.64 -7.85
CA GLY A 272 -2.81 20.85 -7.98
C GLY A 272 -3.86 21.04 -6.89
N ARG A 273 -3.78 20.29 -5.78
CA ARG A 273 -4.67 20.43 -4.61
C ARG A 273 -3.92 21.11 -3.46
N ALA A 274 -4.57 22.05 -2.78
CA ALA A 274 -3.97 22.83 -1.69
C ALA A 274 -4.61 22.55 -0.31
N ASP A 275 -5.84 22.08 -0.26
CA ASP A 275 -6.60 21.89 0.98
C ASP A 275 -6.63 20.40 1.40
N PRO A 276 -5.84 19.99 2.40
CA PRO A 276 -5.80 18.59 2.83
C PRO A 276 -7.05 18.18 3.64
N THR A 277 -7.90 19.11 4.08
CA THR A 277 -9.13 18.79 4.83
C THR A 277 -10.20 18.15 3.95
N ARG A 278 -10.05 18.24 2.62
CA ARG A 278 -10.94 17.67 1.61
C ARG A 278 -10.57 16.27 1.15
N VAL A 279 -9.58 15.64 1.79
CA VAL A 279 -9.19 14.25 1.51
C VAL A 279 -10.18 13.33 2.24
N HIS A 280 -10.84 12.47 1.47
CA HIS A 280 -11.82 11.50 1.96
C HIS A 280 -11.60 10.15 1.27
N ILE A 281 -12.12 9.09 1.88
CA ILE A 281 -12.02 7.70 1.43
C ILE A 281 -13.42 7.17 1.15
#